data_AF-A0AAV2CD43-F1
#
_entry.id   AF-A0AAV2CD43-F1
#
_cell.length_a   1.000
_cell.length_b   1.000
_cell.length_c   1.000
_cell.angle_alpha   90.00
_cell.angle_beta   90.00
_cell.angle_gamma   90.00
#
_symmetry.space_group_name_H-M   'P 1'
#
loop_
_entity.id
_entity.type
_entity.pdbx_description
1 polymer ?
#
loop_
_entity_poly.entity_id
_entity_poly.type
_entity_poly.pdbx_seq_one_letter_code
_entity_poly.pdbx_strand_id
1 'polypeptide(L)'
;MGSSKDNDQVLVFDDEDVEESMACTRLSLIGRLFMDNMPVALLQRIVNNLWRCRSPVAVLEADMGLLQFLFNDEAYRDRVLQKAPWIIKDHVLMLMEWEPVTEELFHRLAWVPF
;
A
#
# COMPACT_ATOMS: atom_id res chain seq x y z
N MET A 1 -20.87 -20.39 -35.83
CA MET A 1 -19.42 -20.68 -35.81
C MET A 1 -18.75 -19.55 -35.06
N GLY A 2 -18.30 -19.84 -33.84
CA GLY A 2 -17.49 -18.91 -33.07
C GLY A 2 -16.03 -18.97 -33.49
N SER A 3 -15.29 -17.91 -33.18
CA SER A 3 -14.03 -18.02 -32.45
C SER A 3 -13.70 -16.66 -31.85
N SER A 4 -13.67 -16.62 -30.52
CA SER A 4 -13.00 -15.57 -29.74
C SER A 4 -11.52 -15.55 -30.13
N LYS A 5 -10.92 -14.36 -30.13
CA LYS A 5 -9.46 -14.20 -30.16
C LYS A 5 -9.05 -13.58 -28.84
N ASP A 6 -8.68 -14.46 -27.91
CA ASP A 6 -7.97 -14.10 -26.69
C ASP A 6 -6.64 -13.44 -27.07
N ASN A 7 -6.44 -12.23 -26.56
CA ASN A 7 -5.21 -11.47 -26.70
C ASN A 7 -4.46 -11.53 -25.38
N ASP A 8 -3.83 -12.68 -25.11
CA ASP A 8 -2.88 -12.82 -24.01
C ASP A 8 -1.58 -12.11 -24.39
N GLN A 9 -1.47 -10.84 -24.00
CA GLN A 9 -0.21 -10.13 -24.03
C GLN A 9 0.64 -10.61 -22.86
N VAL A 10 1.56 -11.53 -23.16
CA VAL A 10 2.62 -11.93 -22.22
C VAL A 10 3.58 -10.75 -22.09
N LEU A 11 3.48 -10.03 -20.96
CA LEU A 11 4.46 -9.01 -20.57
C LEU A 11 5.76 -9.72 -20.17
N VAL A 12 6.79 -9.56 -20.99
CA VAL A 12 8.16 -10.00 -20.69
C VAL A 12 8.81 -8.89 -19.89
N PHE A 13 9.15 -9.16 -18.63
CA PHE A 13 9.95 -8.28 -17.78
C PHE A 13 11.39 -8.81 -17.77
N ASP A 14 12.37 -7.93 -17.87
CA ASP A 14 13.78 -8.32 -17.73
C ASP A 14 14.11 -8.56 -16.24
N ASP A 15 15.15 -9.36 -15.96
CA ASP A 15 15.47 -9.79 -14.59
C ASP A 15 15.71 -8.60 -13.63
N GLU A 16 16.25 -7.50 -14.13
CA GLU A 16 16.44 -6.25 -13.37
C GLU A 16 15.10 -5.57 -13.01
N ASP A 17 14.12 -5.57 -13.92
CA ASP A 17 12.77 -5.05 -13.68
C ASP A 17 12.02 -5.91 -12.65
N VAL A 18 12.27 -7.22 -12.67
CA VAL A 18 11.72 -8.17 -11.69
C VAL A 18 12.34 -7.93 -10.30
N GLU A 19 13.66 -7.78 -10.20
CA GLU A 19 14.30 -7.48 -8.91
C GLU A 19 13.91 -6.11 -8.34
N GLU A 20 13.85 -5.07 -9.17
CA GLU A 20 13.41 -3.73 -8.74
C GLU A 20 11.94 -3.73 -8.31
N SER A 21 11.06 -4.43 -9.03
CA SER A 21 9.65 -4.56 -8.65
C SER A 21 9.48 -5.39 -7.37
N MET A 22 10.25 -6.46 -7.18
CA MET A 22 10.26 -7.25 -5.95
C MET A 22 10.82 -6.46 -4.76
N ALA A 23 11.82 -5.61 -4.96
CA ALA A 23 12.34 -4.73 -3.93
C ALA A 23 11.30 -3.67 -3.52
N CYS A 24 10.61 -3.07 -4.51
CA CYS A 24 9.52 -2.12 -4.27
C CYS A 24 8.38 -2.74 -3.47
N THR A 25 8.03 -4.00 -3.72
CA THR A 25 6.96 -4.69 -2.99
C THR A 25 7.36 -5.02 -1.55
N ARG A 26 8.61 -5.47 -1.30
CA ARG A 26 9.12 -5.74 0.07
C ARG A 26 9.18 -4.50 0.95
N LEU A 27 9.48 -3.35 0.36
CA LEU A 27 9.53 -2.07 1.06
C LEU A 27 8.18 -1.34 1.10
N SER A 28 7.10 -2.01 0.72
CA SER A 28 5.76 -1.42 0.68
C SER A 28 4.85 -1.97 1.77
N LEU A 29 3.94 -1.13 2.23
CA LEU A 29 2.72 -1.54 2.93
C LEU A 29 1.51 -1.12 2.12
N ILE A 30 0.43 -1.88 2.23
CA ILE A 30 -0.89 -1.48 1.73
C ILE A 30 -1.79 -1.14 2.92
N GLY A 31 -2.61 -0.12 2.78
CA GLY A 31 -3.46 0.34 3.87
C GLY A 31 -4.75 1.00 3.45
N ARG A 32 -5.64 1.13 4.42
CA ARG A 32 -6.91 1.83 4.27
C ARG A 32 -7.09 2.83 5.40
N LEU A 33 -7.32 4.09 5.04
CA LEU A 33 -7.71 5.14 5.97
C LEU A 33 -9.24 5.22 6.00
N PHE A 34 -9.85 5.08 7.17
CA PHE A 34 -11.30 5.18 7.36
C PHE A 34 -11.75 6.64 7.48
N MET A 35 -11.45 7.43 6.45
CA MET A 35 -11.78 8.85 6.34
C MET A 35 -12.09 9.19 4.89
N ASP A 36 -13.15 9.96 4.67
CA ASP A 36 -13.48 10.46 3.34
C ASP A 36 -12.59 11.64 2.94
N ASN A 37 -12.21 11.69 1.67
CA ASN A 37 -11.60 12.84 1.00
C ASN A 37 -10.32 13.41 1.64
N MET A 38 -9.49 12.59 2.30
CA MET A 38 -8.20 13.06 2.78
C MET A 38 -7.20 13.21 1.61
N PRO A 39 -6.64 14.40 1.34
CA PRO A 39 -5.66 14.54 0.26
C PRO A 39 -4.38 13.75 0.57
N VAL A 40 -3.89 12.98 -0.40
CA VAL A 40 -2.68 12.14 -0.27
C VAL A 40 -1.48 12.92 0.25
N ALA A 41 -1.23 14.12 -0.28
CA ALA A 41 -0.13 14.97 0.16
C ALA A 41 -0.22 15.36 1.64
N LEU A 42 -1.44 15.56 2.15
CA LEU A 42 -1.66 15.84 3.57
C LEU A 42 -1.43 14.59 4.42
N LEU A 43 -1.94 13.44 3.99
CA LEU A 43 -1.70 12.17 4.66
C LEU A 43 -0.20 11.86 4.72
N GLN A 44 0.51 11.98 3.60
CA GLN A 44 1.96 11.79 3.51
C GLN A 44 2.71 12.67 4.51
N ARG A 45 2.32 13.95 4.62
CA ARG A 45 2.94 14.85 5.61
C ARG A 45 2.68 14.39 7.04
N ILE A 46 1.46 13.94 7.35
CA ILE A 46 1.09 13.47 8.69
C ILE A 46 1.89 12.20 9.05
N VAL A 47 1.89 11.19 8.17
CA VAL A 47 2.57 9.91 8.47
C VAL A 47 4.09 10.09 8.56
N ASN A 48 4.69 10.98 7.77
CA ASN A 48 6.12 11.29 7.88
C ASN A 48 6.47 11.93 9.23
N ASN A 49 5.63 12.83 9.73
CA ASN A 49 5.81 13.43 11.05
C ASN A 49 5.56 12.45 12.20
N LEU A 50 4.59 11.54 12.01
CA LEU A 50 4.16 10.57 13.02
C LEU A 50 5.17 9.42 13.16
N TRP A 51 5.54 8.80 12.03
CA TRP A 51 6.41 7.63 12.02
C TRP A 51 7.88 7.99 12.17
N ARG A 52 8.29 9.22 11.82
CA ARG A 52 9.67 9.72 11.99
C ARG A 52 10.70 8.73 11.42
N CYS A 53 10.45 8.27 10.20
CA CYS A 53 11.39 7.45 9.45
C CYS A 53 12.63 8.27 9.10
N ARG A 54 13.78 7.61 8.91
CA ARG A 54 15.02 8.29 8.51
C ARG A 54 14.87 9.00 7.16
N SER A 55 14.17 8.34 6.23
CA SER A 55 13.81 8.89 4.92
C SER A 55 12.30 9.06 4.83
N PRO A 56 11.80 10.03 4.04
CA PRO A 56 10.38 10.19 3.82
C PRO A 56 9.74 8.92 3.25
N VAL A 57 8.59 8.57 3.79
CA VAL A 57 7.67 7.57 3.25
C VAL A 57 6.84 8.25 2.15
N ALA A 58 6.83 7.66 0.97
CA ALA A 58 5.95 8.09 -0.12
C ALA A 58 4.57 7.43 0.04
N VAL A 59 3.52 8.15 -0.31
CA VAL A 59 2.14 7.63 -0.29
C VAL A 59 1.56 7.75 -1.68
N LEU A 60 1.08 6.63 -2.21
CA LEU A 60 0.40 6.55 -3.50
C LEU A 60 -1.05 6.09 -3.29
N GLU A 61 -1.98 6.68 -4.04
CA GLU A 61 -3.32 6.12 -4.18
C GLU A 61 -3.23 4.82 -4.98
N ALA A 62 -3.77 3.76 -4.40
CA ALA A 62 -4.02 2.49 -5.07
C ALA A 62 -5.52 2.36 -5.39
N ASP A 63 -5.91 1.24 -5.99
CA ASP A 63 -7.30 1.01 -6.36
C ASP A 63 -8.21 0.82 -5.13
N MET A 64 -9.52 1.01 -5.30
CA MET A 64 -10.56 0.83 -4.28
C MET A 64 -10.37 1.67 -3.00
N GLY A 65 -9.74 2.85 -3.11
CA GLY A 65 -9.49 3.72 -1.94
C GLY A 65 -8.43 3.17 -0.99
N LEU A 66 -7.61 2.22 -1.45
CA LEU A 66 -6.42 1.77 -0.76
C LEU A 66 -5.24 2.72 -1.01
N LEU A 67 -4.25 2.65 -0.14
CA LEU A 67 -3.07 3.48 -0.16
C LEU A 67 -1.83 2.60 -0.06
N GLN A 68 -0.86 2.84 -0.93
CA GLN A 68 0.45 2.20 -0.84
C GLN A 68 1.44 3.14 -0.16
N PHE A 69 2.17 2.63 0.83
CA PHE A 69 3.19 3.35 1.57
C PHE A 69 4.55 2.76 1.23
N LEU A 70 5.41 3.54 0.59
CA LEU A 70 6.73 3.09 0.15
C LEU A 70 7.80 3.58 1.10
N PHE A 71 8.57 2.64 1.64
CA PHE A 71 9.67 2.88 2.55
C PHE A 71 11.01 2.75 1.81
N ASN A 72 12.06 3.33 2.40
CA ASN A 72 13.42 3.15 1.92
C ASN A 72 14.24 2.21 2.83
N ASP A 73 13.60 1.68 3.88
CA ASP A 73 14.24 0.89 4.92
C ASP A 73 13.21 -0.07 5.52
N GLU A 74 13.54 -1.36 5.44
CA GLU A 74 12.68 -2.46 5.88
C GLU A 74 12.43 -2.44 7.40
N ALA A 75 13.41 -2.06 8.21
CA ALA A 75 13.24 -2.00 9.67
C ALA A 75 12.23 -0.90 10.07
N TYR A 76 12.19 0.20 9.32
CA TYR A 76 11.16 1.22 9.52
C TYR A 76 9.78 0.76 9.02
N ARG A 77 9.71 0.07 7.87
CA ARG A 77 8.50 -0.55 7.35
C ARG A 77 7.88 -1.50 8.39
N ASP A 78 8.66 -2.44 8.90
CA ASP A 78 8.23 -3.44 9.88
C ASP A 78 7.78 -2.80 11.19
N ARG A 79 8.56 -1.82 11.69
CA ARG A 79 8.20 -1.09 12.92
C ARG A 79 6.88 -0.33 12.77
N VAL A 80 6.59 0.20 11.58
CA VAL A 80 5.31 0.88 11.30
C VAL A 80 4.17 -0.13 11.25
N LEU A 81 4.36 -1.26 10.58
CA LEU A 81 3.37 -2.33 10.50
C LEU A 81 3.04 -2.94 11.88
N GLN A 82 4.05 -3.26 12.68
CA GLN A 82 3.89 -3.86 14.02
C GLN A 82 3.09 -3.00 15.01
N LYS A 83 3.00 -1.69 14.75
CA LYS A 83 2.27 -0.73 15.58
C LYS A 83 0.90 -0.38 15.02
N ALA A 84 0.50 -0.97 13.90
CA ALA A 84 -0.84 -0.80 13.36
C ALA A 84 -1.88 -1.42 14.32
N PRO A 85 -3.11 -0.87 14.40
CA PRO A 85 -3.60 0.29 13.66
C PRO A 85 -3.01 1.62 14.11
N TRP A 86 -2.97 2.60 13.20
CA TRP A 86 -2.59 3.98 13.52
C TRP A 86 -3.82 4.87 13.59
N ILE A 87 -3.79 5.89 14.47
CA ILE A 87 -4.82 6.94 14.50
C ILE A 87 -4.28 8.18 13.79
N ILE A 88 -4.99 8.61 12.74
CA ILE A 88 -4.68 9.75 11.89
C ILE A 88 -5.89 10.69 11.92
N LYS A 89 -5.77 11.84 12.57
CA LYS A 89 -6.87 12.82 12.72
C LYS A 89 -8.18 12.18 13.22
N ASP A 90 -8.10 11.37 14.27
CA ASP A 90 -9.23 10.64 14.85
C ASP A 90 -9.84 9.54 13.96
N HIS A 91 -9.21 9.23 12.82
CA HIS A 91 -9.58 8.13 11.94
C HIS A 91 -8.55 6.99 12.00
N VAL A 92 -9.03 5.76 11.84
CA VAL A 92 -8.18 4.57 11.85
C VAL A 92 -7.50 4.41 10.49
N LEU A 93 -6.19 4.13 10.52
CA LEU A 93 -5.41 3.66 9.39
C LEU A 93 -4.99 2.21 9.66
N MET A 94 -5.59 1.29 8.91
CA MET A 94 -5.18 -0.12 8.90
C MET A 94 -4.05 -0.31 7.89
N LEU A 95 -3.06 -1.12 8.24
CA LEU A 95 -1.91 -1.45 7.41
C LEU A 95 -1.71 -2.96 7.39
N MET A 96 -1.25 -3.47 6.25
CA MET A 96 -0.78 -4.84 6.07
C MET A 96 0.48 -4.84 5.20
N GLU A 97 1.18 -5.98 5.17
CA GLU A 97 2.20 -6.22 4.16
C GLU A 97 1.61 -6.00 2.76
N TRP A 98 2.43 -5.49 1.84
CA TRP A 98 1.98 -5.30 0.48
C TRP A 98 1.66 -6.64 -0.17
N GLU A 99 0.49 -6.70 -0.79
CA GLU A 99 0.06 -7.78 -1.66
C GLU A 99 -0.73 -7.14 -2.84
N PRO A 100 -0.84 -7.82 -3.99
CA PRO A 100 -1.62 -7.31 -5.11
C PRO A 100 -3.04 -6.93 -4.70
N VAL A 101 -3.51 -5.78 -5.19
CA VAL A 101 -4.84 -5.27 -4.84
C VAL A 101 -5.93 -6.18 -5.42
N THR A 102 -6.70 -6.78 -4.53
CA THR A 102 -7.83 -7.69 -4.82
C THR A 102 -9.05 -7.30 -3.99
N GLU A 103 -10.25 -7.74 -4.39
CA GLU A 103 -11.45 -7.52 -3.57
C GLU A 103 -11.32 -8.17 -2.18
N GLU A 104 -10.65 -9.32 -2.08
CA GLU A 104 -10.37 -10.00 -0.81
C GLU A 104 -9.48 -9.14 0.11
N LEU A 105 -8.42 -8.55 -0.43
CA LEU A 105 -7.58 -7.59 0.31
C LEU A 105 -8.42 -6.42 0.81
N PHE A 106 -9.28 -5.86 -0.04
CA PHE A 106 -10.17 -4.78 0.36
C PHE A 106 -11.06 -5.20 1.54
N HIS A 107 -11.66 -6.39 1.50
CA HIS A 107 -12.50 -6.91 2.59
C HIS A 107 -11.71 -7.13 3.89
N ARG A 108 -10.47 -7.61 3.80
CA ARG A 108 -9.57 -7.76 4.97
C ARG A 108 -9.25 -6.42 5.61
N LEU A 109 -8.97 -5.39 4.79
CA LEU A 109 -8.74 -4.02 5.29
C LEU A 109 -10.04 -3.31 5.70
N ALA A 110 -11.21 -3.77 5.26
CA ALA A 110 -12.51 -3.22 5.61
C ALA A 110 -13.03 -3.69 6.96
N TRP A 111 -12.58 -4.85 7.44
CA TRP A 111 -13.12 -5.46 8.64
C TRP A 111 -12.21 -5.18 9.85
N VAL A 112 -12.64 -4.25 10.69
CA VAL A 112 -12.07 -4.00 12.01
C VAL A 112 -13.15 -4.31 13.05
N PRO A 113 -13.07 -5.41 13.80
CA PRO A 113 -13.96 -5.61 14.93
C PRO A 113 -13.51 -4.65 16.04
N PHE A 114 -14.38 -3.72 16.42
CA PHE A 114 -14.23 -2.91 17.63
C PHE A 114 -14.88 -3.63 18.82
#